data_AF-A0ABC9GN29-F1
#
_entry.id   AF-A0ABC9GN29-F1
#
_cell.length_a   1.000
_cell.length_b   1.000
_cell.length_c   1.000
_cell.angle_alpha   90.00
_cell.angle_beta   90.00
_cell.angle_gamma   90.00
#
_symmetry.space_group_name_H-M   'P 1'
#
loop_
_entity.id
_entity.type
_entity.pdbx_description
1 polymer ?
#
loop_
_entity_poly.entity_id
_entity_poly.type
_entity_poly.pdbx_seq_one_letter_code
_entity_poly.pdbx_strand_id
1 'polypeptide(L)'
;MLIKILPSAVLIFCDGRCLRSFHLTQEHGEGSKCPSTGHTSEQAKMIIDKKDFICKNCKYKQHQCSACGLLGSSDLSSGAEVFKCKDYACGHFYHPKCISELLHADNKVQASLFEQHVAAGLKFLCHVHKCSVCHGAENKDDKNMKFAVCTLCPTAYHRKCLPSDILFEAKEGPNGYIFQRAWDGILRDRTLIYCMKHEIVKELGIPRRKLIIFPDAKRKFVPKCPESAPKEQDILVEEELLDHPSFEPSQTQPPPATVQNQFSRPNPMDSFAPSYLYTRPYPGSCGWIDD
;
A
#
# COMPACT_ATOMS: atom_id res chain seq x y z
N MET A 1 -9.48 -10.02 -29.55
CA MET A 1 -9.67 -8.55 -29.65
C MET A 1 -8.33 -7.88 -29.40
N LEU A 2 -7.68 -7.32 -30.43
CA LEU A 2 -6.41 -6.62 -30.21
C LEU A 2 -6.65 -5.35 -29.39
N ILE A 3 -5.95 -5.20 -28.26
CA ILE A 3 -5.81 -3.90 -27.62
C ILE A 3 -4.92 -3.06 -28.55
N LYS A 4 -5.56 -2.28 -29.42
CA LYS A 4 -4.89 -1.15 -30.07
C LYS A 4 -4.39 -0.24 -28.95
N ILE A 5 -3.08 -0.19 -28.77
CA ILE A 5 -2.45 0.81 -27.90
C ILE A 5 -2.73 2.16 -28.57
N LEU A 6 -3.72 2.87 -28.06
CA LEU A 6 -4.04 4.22 -28.51
C LEU A 6 -2.85 5.15 -28.19
N PRO A 7 -2.53 6.14 -29.04
CA PRO A 7 -1.24 6.85 -28.95
C PRO A 7 -1.09 7.81 -27.75
N SER A 8 -2.07 7.89 -26.85
CA SER A 8 -2.23 8.99 -25.88
C SER A 8 -2.09 8.61 -24.40
N ALA A 9 -2.03 7.32 -24.03
CA ALA A 9 -1.99 6.90 -22.64
C ALA A 9 -0.58 6.99 -22.03
N VAL A 10 -0.08 8.20 -21.77
CA VAL A 10 1.21 8.40 -21.08
C VAL A 10 1.08 8.05 -19.60
N LEU A 11 1.93 7.14 -19.13
CA LEU A 11 2.13 6.80 -17.72
C LEU A 11 3.50 7.25 -17.28
N ILE A 12 3.57 7.93 -16.13
CA ILE A 12 4.82 8.26 -15.45
C ILE A 12 4.96 7.46 -14.16
N PHE A 13 6.18 7.04 -13.83
CA PHE A 13 6.50 6.36 -12.59
C PHE A 13 6.92 7.37 -11.53
N CYS A 14 6.58 7.12 -10.27
CA CYS A 14 7.11 7.91 -9.17
C CYS A 14 8.49 7.39 -8.76
N ASP A 15 9.50 8.25 -8.84
CA ASP A 15 10.90 7.96 -8.46
C ASP A 15 11.10 7.85 -6.93
N GLY A 16 10.03 8.12 -6.17
CA GLY A 16 9.98 7.91 -4.73
C GLY A 16 9.75 6.44 -4.35
N ARG A 17 9.72 6.19 -3.03
CA ARG A 17 9.75 4.83 -2.47
C ARG A 17 8.52 3.94 -2.81
N CYS A 18 7.45 4.52 -3.37
CA CYS A 18 6.16 3.84 -3.60
C CYS A 18 6.03 3.07 -4.91
N LEU A 19 6.89 3.31 -5.90
CA LEU A 19 6.90 2.65 -7.22
C LEU A 19 5.59 2.73 -8.03
N ARG A 20 4.65 3.61 -7.66
CA ARG A 20 3.36 3.75 -8.35
C ARG A 20 3.49 4.50 -9.67
N SER A 21 2.63 4.16 -10.63
CA SER A 21 2.49 4.85 -11.91
C SER A 21 1.21 5.69 -11.98
N PHE A 22 1.27 6.81 -12.69
CA PHE A 22 0.19 7.80 -12.75
C PHE A 22 -0.03 8.33 -14.17
N HIS A 23 -1.27 8.72 -14.49
CA HIS A 23 -1.55 9.62 -15.60
C HIS A 23 -1.37 11.06 -15.10
N LEU A 24 -0.63 11.88 -15.85
CA LEU A 24 -0.33 13.25 -15.40
C LEU A 24 -1.54 14.18 -15.52
N THR A 25 -2.23 14.11 -16.65
CA THR A 25 -3.36 14.96 -17.08
C THR A 25 -4.60 14.11 -17.37
N GLN A 26 -5.78 14.73 -17.46
CA GLN A 26 -7.04 14.01 -17.70
C GLN A 26 -7.09 13.34 -19.09
N GLU A 27 -6.60 14.02 -20.12
CA GLU A 27 -6.41 13.49 -21.50
C GLU A 27 -5.59 12.17 -21.50
N HIS A 28 -4.53 12.06 -20.69
CA HIS A 28 -3.73 10.84 -20.60
C HIS A 28 -4.49 9.66 -19.95
N GLY A 29 -5.51 9.94 -19.13
CA GLY A 29 -6.32 8.95 -18.40
C GLY A 29 -7.70 8.66 -19.02
N GLU A 30 -8.10 9.41 -20.04
CA GLU A 30 -9.45 9.35 -20.64
C GLU A 30 -9.79 7.95 -21.15
N GLY A 31 -8.91 7.37 -21.97
CA GLY A 31 -9.10 6.04 -22.57
C GLY A 31 -9.14 4.87 -21.57
N SER A 32 -8.75 5.08 -20.32
CA SER A 32 -8.75 4.08 -19.25
C SER A 32 -9.76 4.36 -18.13
N LYS A 33 -10.46 5.51 -18.20
CA LYS A 33 -11.24 6.09 -17.09
C LYS A 33 -10.44 6.07 -15.78
N CYS A 34 -9.14 6.30 -15.90
CA CYS A 34 -8.23 6.42 -14.76
C CYS A 34 -8.07 7.91 -14.47
N PRO A 35 -8.19 8.33 -13.20
CA PRO A 35 -7.97 9.71 -12.84
C PRO A 35 -6.51 10.09 -13.03
N SER A 36 -6.32 11.39 -13.20
CA SER A 36 -5.01 11.98 -13.33
C SER A 36 -4.56 12.62 -12.02
N THR A 37 -3.28 12.96 -11.96
CA THR A 37 -2.73 13.77 -10.86
C THR A 37 -3.09 15.26 -10.95
N GLY A 38 -3.87 15.69 -11.96
CA GLY A 38 -4.36 17.07 -12.10
C GLY A 38 -3.33 18.08 -12.61
N HIS A 39 -2.28 17.64 -13.29
CA HIS A 39 -1.33 18.57 -13.92
C HIS A 39 -1.91 19.17 -15.21
N THR A 40 -1.45 20.36 -15.60
CA THR A 40 -1.70 20.90 -16.95
C THR A 40 -0.84 20.17 -17.99
N SER A 41 -1.15 20.30 -19.27
CA SER A 41 -0.38 19.67 -20.35
C SER A 41 1.06 20.21 -20.43
N GLU A 42 1.31 21.47 -20.07
CA GLU A 42 2.64 22.09 -19.99
C GLU A 42 3.44 21.53 -18.82
N GLN A 43 2.81 21.43 -17.64
CA GLN A 43 3.41 20.79 -16.47
C GLN A 43 3.75 19.33 -16.76
N ALA A 44 2.83 18.60 -17.40
CA ALA A 44 3.04 17.21 -17.75
C ALA A 44 4.21 17.03 -18.72
N LYS A 45 4.31 17.85 -19.78
CA LYS A 45 5.46 17.85 -20.69
C LYS A 45 6.78 18.06 -19.92
N MET A 46 6.87 19.09 -19.09
CA MET A 46 8.08 19.37 -18.30
C MET A 46 8.49 18.19 -17.40
N ILE A 47 7.54 17.51 -16.76
CA ILE A 47 7.82 16.35 -15.91
C ILE A 47 8.23 15.13 -16.76
N ILE A 48 7.61 14.91 -17.91
CA ILE A 48 7.96 13.83 -18.85
C ILE A 48 9.37 14.02 -19.41
N ASP A 49 9.73 15.25 -19.78
CA ASP A 49 11.03 15.60 -20.35
C ASP A 49 12.16 15.43 -19.33
N LYS A 50 11.93 15.87 -18.08
CA LYS A 50 12.91 15.79 -16.99
C LYS A 50 13.00 14.43 -16.31
N LYS A 51 11.91 13.64 -16.32
CA LYS A 51 11.79 12.34 -15.64
C LYS A 51 12.09 12.43 -14.13
N ASP A 52 11.53 13.43 -13.45
CA ASP A 52 11.78 13.78 -12.06
C ASP A 52 10.51 13.76 -11.19
N PHE A 53 9.66 12.73 -11.33
CA PHE A 53 8.32 12.74 -10.75
C PHE A 53 8.24 12.14 -9.32
N ILE A 54 7.91 12.99 -8.34
CA ILE A 54 7.62 12.57 -6.97
C ILE A 54 6.15 12.86 -6.61
N CYS A 55 5.35 11.80 -6.47
CA CYS A 55 3.94 11.91 -6.06
C CYS A 55 3.79 12.47 -4.63
N LYS A 56 2.63 13.09 -4.32
CA LYS A 56 2.35 13.73 -3.01
C LYS A 56 2.63 12.81 -1.81
N ASN A 57 2.28 11.52 -1.87
CA ASN A 57 2.58 10.55 -0.81
C ASN A 57 4.08 10.41 -0.52
N CYS A 58 4.92 10.33 -1.57
CA CYS A 58 6.37 10.27 -1.43
C CYS A 58 6.92 11.59 -0.90
N LYS A 59 6.44 12.73 -1.44
CA LYS A 59 6.86 14.09 -1.05
C LYS A 59 6.61 14.36 0.44
N TYR A 60 5.43 14.03 0.94
CA TYR A 60 5.04 14.22 2.34
C TYR A 60 5.32 12.99 3.23
N LYS A 61 6.02 11.98 2.71
CA LYS A 61 6.33 10.70 3.37
C LYS A 61 5.11 9.97 3.98
N GLN A 62 3.88 10.25 3.57
CA GLN A 62 2.67 9.57 4.06
C GLN A 62 2.17 8.55 3.04
N HIS A 63 2.12 7.27 3.41
CA HIS A 63 1.79 6.16 2.51
C HIS A 63 0.63 5.33 3.05
N GLN A 64 -0.17 4.76 2.16
CA GLN A 64 -1.25 3.87 2.58
C GLN A 64 -0.72 2.48 2.93
N CYS A 65 -1.24 1.93 4.01
CA CYS A 65 -1.08 0.51 4.31
C CYS A 65 -1.79 -0.32 3.23
N SER A 66 -1.05 -1.24 2.59
CA SER A 66 -1.56 -2.04 1.48
C SER A 66 -2.64 -3.03 1.93
N ALA A 67 -2.65 -3.39 3.22
CA ALA A 67 -3.71 -4.15 3.87
C ALA A 67 -4.99 -3.30 4.08
N CYS A 68 -5.05 -2.45 5.10
CA CYS A 68 -6.28 -1.72 5.46
C CYS A 68 -6.62 -0.53 4.55
N GLY A 69 -5.65 0.03 3.82
CA GLY A 69 -5.85 1.19 2.93
C GLY A 69 -5.75 2.56 3.60
N LEU A 70 -5.70 2.63 4.92
CA LEU A 70 -5.50 3.87 5.67
C LEU A 70 -4.09 4.43 5.47
N LEU A 71 -3.95 5.75 5.48
CA LEU A 71 -2.66 6.45 5.49
C LEU A 71 -1.94 6.28 6.84
N GLY A 72 -0.62 6.30 6.79
CA GLY A 72 0.24 6.59 7.93
C GLY A 72 1.57 7.22 7.50
N SER A 73 2.28 7.83 8.45
CA SER A 73 3.65 8.32 8.31
C SER A 73 4.61 7.18 7.96
N SER A 74 5.46 7.40 6.96
CA SER A 74 6.63 6.54 6.67
C SER A 74 7.94 7.26 7.02
N ASP A 75 7.85 8.30 7.84
CA ASP A 75 9.00 9.13 8.19
C ASP A 75 9.72 8.63 9.44
N LEU A 76 10.89 8.03 9.23
CA LEU A 76 11.69 7.42 10.29
C LEU A 76 12.23 8.45 11.30
N SER A 77 12.35 9.74 10.93
CA SER A 77 12.77 10.80 11.85
C SER A 77 11.67 11.32 12.76
N SER A 78 10.40 11.01 12.46
CA SER A 78 9.23 11.71 12.99
C SER A 78 8.20 10.75 13.59
N GLY A 79 8.57 9.49 13.82
CA GLY A 79 7.66 8.39 14.07
C GLY A 79 7.07 7.83 12.77
N ALA A 80 7.42 6.59 12.44
CA ALA A 80 6.83 5.88 11.31
C ALA A 80 5.69 4.98 11.79
N GLU A 81 4.52 5.14 11.19
CA GLU A 81 3.32 4.34 11.40
C GLU A 81 3.23 3.22 10.35
N VAL A 82 3.75 3.46 9.13
CA VAL A 82 3.83 2.47 8.05
C VAL A 82 5.26 2.23 7.57
N PHE A 83 5.59 0.95 7.40
CA PHE A 83 6.91 0.47 7.04
C PHE A 83 6.88 -0.17 5.64
N LYS A 84 7.93 0.06 4.84
CA LYS A 84 8.03 -0.51 3.48
C LYS A 84 8.51 -1.97 3.55
N CYS A 85 7.98 -2.82 2.68
CA CYS A 85 8.55 -4.14 2.40
C CYS A 85 10.05 -4.03 2.04
N LYS A 86 10.87 -4.97 2.52
CA LYS A 86 12.33 -4.99 2.26
C LYS A 86 12.71 -5.24 0.80
N ASP A 87 11.80 -5.82 0.01
CA ASP A 87 11.99 -6.04 -1.42
C ASP A 87 11.92 -4.68 -2.15
N TYR A 88 13.00 -4.35 -2.86
CA TYR A 88 13.18 -3.05 -3.50
C TYR A 88 12.14 -2.78 -4.59
N ALA A 89 11.66 -3.82 -5.28
CA ALA A 89 10.71 -3.77 -6.39
C ALA A 89 9.23 -3.90 -5.95
N CYS A 90 8.98 -4.10 -4.65
CA CYS A 90 7.63 -4.32 -4.10
C CYS A 90 6.80 -3.03 -3.94
N GLY A 91 7.40 -1.93 -3.50
CA GLY A 91 6.71 -0.63 -3.33
C GLY A 91 5.64 -0.55 -2.22
N HIS A 92 5.20 -1.67 -1.65
CA HIS A 92 4.14 -1.73 -0.64
C HIS A 92 4.59 -1.32 0.77
N PHE A 93 3.68 -0.63 1.47
CA PHE A 93 3.80 -0.16 2.86
C PHE A 93 2.73 -0.81 3.76
N TYR A 94 3.01 -0.98 5.05
CA TYR A 94 2.08 -1.59 6.01
C TYR A 94 2.22 -1.00 7.42
N HIS A 95 1.10 -0.87 8.14
CA HIS A 95 1.13 -0.76 9.60
C HIS A 95 1.67 -2.07 10.21
N PRO A 96 2.48 -2.03 11.29
CA PRO A 96 3.02 -3.22 11.96
C PRO A 96 1.94 -4.26 12.27
N LYS A 97 0.86 -3.84 12.95
CA LYS A 97 -0.29 -4.70 13.28
C LYS A 97 -0.89 -5.37 12.06
N CYS A 98 -1.21 -4.60 11.02
CA CYS A 98 -1.86 -5.14 9.81
C CYS A 98 -1.00 -6.16 9.04
N ILE A 99 0.34 -6.04 9.04
CA ILE A 99 1.19 -7.04 8.38
C ILE A 99 1.43 -8.26 9.28
N SER A 100 1.46 -8.09 10.60
CA SER A 100 1.56 -9.20 11.54
C SER A 100 0.32 -10.11 11.49
N GLU A 101 -0.87 -9.53 11.52
CA GLU A 101 -2.16 -10.25 11.38
C GLU A 101 -2.27 -10.95 10.02
N LEU A 102 -1.74 -10.35 8.95
CA LEU A 102 -1.72 -10.99 7.61
C LEU A 102 -0.77 -12.19 7.51
N LEU A 103 0.37 -12.16 8.20
CA LEU A 103 1.40 -13.22 8.11
C LEU A 103 1.27 -14.31 9.18
N HIS A 104 0.61 -14.00 10.30
CA HIS A 104 0.54 -14.85 11.49
C HIS A 104 -0.88 -14.91 12.08
N ALA A 105 -1.91 -14.89 11.23
CA ALA A 105 -3.33 -14.91 11.62
C ALA A 105 -3.67 -15.98 12.69
N ASP A 106 -3.13 -17.19 12.53
CA ASP A 106 -3.41 -18.34 13.40
C ASP A 106 -2.52 -18.38 14.66
N ASN A 107 -1.55 -17.47 14.81
CA ASN A 107 -0.62 -17.45 15.93
C ASN A 107 -0.41 -16.03 16.49
N LYS A 108 -1.27 -15.66 17.44
CA LYS A 108 -1.26 -14.34 18.11
C LYS A 108 0.06 -13.98 18.76
N VAL A 109 0.82 -14.95 19.29
CA VAL A 109 2.12 -14.71 19.92
C VAL A 109 3.17 -14.32 18.86
N GLN A 110 3.24 -15.08 17.76
CA GLN A 110 4.10 -14.74 16.63
C GLN A 110 3.69 -13.42 15.97
N ALA A 111 2.39 -13.15 15.84
CA ALA A 111 1.89 -11.86 15.36
C ALA A 111 2.38 -10.70 16.24
N SER A 112 2.23 -10.80 17.57
CA SER A 112 2.67 -9.73 18.49
C SER A 112 4.19 -9.50 18.45
N LEU A 113 5.00 -10.57 18.41
CA LEU A 113 6.46 -10.45 18.25
C LEU A 113 6.84 -9.82 16.90
N PHE A 114 6.15 -10.19 15.81
CA PHE A 114 6.38 -9.63 14.49
C PHE A 114 5.93 -8.16 14.38
N GLU A 115 4.85 -7.79 15.06
CA GLU A 115 4.39 -6.40 15.18
C GLU A 115 5.48 -5.54 15.84
N GLN A 116 6.04 -5.99 16.98
CA GLN A 116 7.15 -5.30 17.65
C GLN A 116 8.40 -5.21 16.77
N HIS A 117 8.76 -6.28 16.06
CA HIS A 117 9.88 -6.31 15.10
C HIS A 117 9.71 -5.24 14.00
N VAL A 118 8.53 -5.14 13.39
CA VAL A 118 8.26 -4.14 12.34
C VAL A 118 8.19 -2.72 12.92
N ALA A 119 7.59 -2.54 14.09
CA ALA A 119 7.52 -1.24 14.77
C ALA A 119 8.90 -0.70 15.17
N ALA A 120 9.84 -1.58 15.52
CA ALA A 120 11.26 -1.25 15.73
C ALA A 120 12.02 -0.91 14.43
N GLY A 121 11.35 -0.84 13.28
CA GLY A 121 11.93 -0.51 11.98
C GLY A 121 12.74 -1.64 11.33
N LEU A 122 12.68 -2.86 11.87
CA LEU A 122 13.43 -3.99 11.31
C LEU A 122 12.83 -4.46 9.98
N LYS A 123 13.71 -4.87 9.06
CA LYS A 123 13.33 -5.25 7.69
C LYS A 123 12.45 -6.51 7.70
N PHE A 124 11.40 -6.50 6.90
CA PHE A 124 10.47 -7.63 6.72
C PHE A 124 10.09 -7.84 5.25
N LEU A 125 9.66 -9.06 4.89
CA LEU A 125 9.06 -9.35 3.58
C LEU A 125 7.54 -9.39 3.73
N CYS A 126 6.79 -8.72 2.85
CA CYS A 126 5.32 -8.68 2.97
C CYS A 126 4.63 -9.88 2.29
N HIS A 127 3.33 -10.04 2.56
CA HIS A 127 2.54 -11.20 2.13
C HIS A 127 2.50 -11.44 0.61
N VAL A 128 2.63 -10.39 -0.21
CA VAL A 128 2.58 -10.50 -1.69
C VAL A 128 3.70 -11.38 -2.29
N HIS A 129 4.74 -11.68 -1.50
CA HIS A 129 5.86 -12.54 -1.92
C HIS A 129 5.66 -14.03 -1.60
N LYS A 130 4.46 -14.42 -1.12
CA LYS A 130 4.07 -15.82 -0.87
C LYS A 130 2.74 -16.12 -1.55
N CYS A 131 2.56 -17.36 -2.00
CA CYS A 131 1.25 -17.82 -2.45
C CYS A 131 0.27 -17.87 -1.27
N SER A 132 -0.93 -17.33 -1.44
CA SER A 132 -1.97 -17.25 -0.40
C SER A 132 -2.69 -18.58 -0.14
N VAL A 133 -2.26 -19.68 -0.77
CA VAL A 133 -2.82 -21.03 -0.61
C VAL A 133 -1.78 -22.01 -0.06
N CYS A 134 -0.58 -22.05 -0.64
CA CYS A 134 0.48 -22.99 -0.21
C CYS A 134 1.64 -22.33 0.55
N HIS A 135 1.60 -21.01 0.74
CA HIS A 135 2.63 -20.18 1.41
C HIS A 135 4.05 -20.22 0.80
N GLY A 136 4.26 -20.95 -0.30
CA GLY A 136 5.52 -21.00 -1.03
C GLY A 136 5.87 -19.71 -1.78
N ALA A 137 7.16 -19.49 -2.01
CA ALA A 137 7.69 -18.37 -2.78
C ALA A 137 7.50 -18.55 -4.30
N GLU A 138 7.67 -17.48 -5.08
CA GLU A 138 7.69 -17.53 -6.54
C GLU A 138 8.90 -18.32 -7.06
N ASN A 139 8.69 -19.18 -8.05
CA ASN A 139 9.78 -19.63 -8.93
C ASN A 139 9.48 -19.06 -10.33
N LYS A 140 10.40 -18.23 -10.84
CA LYS A 140 10.24 -17.53 -12.13
C LYS A 140 10.57 -18.41 -13.34
N ASP A 141 11.22 -19.55 -13.14
CA ASP A 141 11.60 -20.45 -14.23
C ASP A 141 10.50 -21.48 -14.52
N ASP A 142 9.66 -21.80 -13.52
CA ASP A 142 8.47 -22.65 -13.67
C ASP A 142 7.19 -21.82 -13.85
N LYS A 143 6.56 -21.92 -15.03
CA LYS A 143 5.29 -21.25 -15.38
C LYS A 143 4.14 -21.52 -14.38
N ASN A 144 4.14 -22.69 -13.73
CA ASN A 144 3.13 -23.05 -12.74
C ASN A 144 3.38 -22.39 -11.37
N MET A 145 4.62 -22.00 -11.10
CA MET A 145 5.10 -21.37 -9.86
C MET A 145 5.40 -19.87 -10.00
N LYS A 146 5.21 -19.29 -11.19
CA LYS A 146 5.06 -17.83 -11.38
C LYS A 146 3.83 -17.33 -10.62
N PHE A 147 3.90 -16.11 -10.08
CA PHE A 147 2.77 -15.53 -9.38
C PHE A 147 1.75 -14.84 -10.32
N ALA A 148 0.49 -15.15 -10.05
CA ALA A 148 -0.68 -14.37 -10.42
C ALA A 148 -1.02 -13.43 -9.26
N VAL A 149 -0.91 -12.11 -9.47
CA VAL A 149 -0.93 -11.13 -8.37
C VAL A 149 -2.06 -10.14 -8.50
N CYS A 150 -2.75 -9.90 -7.38
CA CYS A 150 -3.87 -8.98 -7.37
C CYS A 150 -3.40 -7.52 -7.44
N THR A 151 -4.03 -6.75 -8.32
CA THR A 151 -3.70 -5.33 -8.54
C THR A 151 -4.35 -4.37 -7.53
N LEU A 152 -5.23 -4.88 -6.66
CA LEU A 152 -5.99 -4.08 -5.68
C LEU A 152 -5.64 -4.36 -4.20
N CYS A 153 -5.02 -5.50 -3.91
CA CYS A 153 -4.60 -5.89 -2.56
C CYS A 153 -3.38 -6.83 -2.64
N PRO A 154 -2.62 -7.02 -1.53
CA PRO A 154 -1.38 -7.80 -1.54
C PRO A 154 -1.62 -9.32 -1.53
N THR A 155 -2.60 -9.81 -2.31
CA THR A 155 -2.90 -11.24 -2.48
C THR A 155 -2.21 -11.75 -3.74
N ALA A 156 -1.32 -12.73 -3.60
CA ALA A 156 -0.69 -13.45 -4.70
C ALA A 156 -1.02 -14.95 -4.64
N TYR A 157 -1.08 -15.60 -5.81
CA TYR A 157 -1.20 -17.06 -5.96
C TYR A 157 -0.11 -17.55 -6.91
N HIS A 158 0.41 -18.77 -6.74
CA HIS A 158 1.02 -19.47 -7.89
C HIS A 158 -0.03 -19.68 -8.97
N ARG A 159 0.38 -19.71 -10.25
CA ARG A 159 -0.56 -20.02 -11.35
C ARG A 159 -1.33 -21.33 -11.10
N LYS A 160 -0.64 -22.38 -10.61
CA LYS A 160 -1.27 -23.68 -10.28
C LYS A 160 -2.17 -23.66 -9.03
N CYS A 161 -2.06 -22.63 -8.20
CA CYS A 161 -2.84 -22.44 -6.98
C CYS A 161 -3.89 -21.33 -7.13
N LEU A 162 -4.16 -20.88 -8.36
CA LEU A 162 -5.16 -19.87 -8.64
C LEU A 162 -6.57 -20.48 -8.49
N PRO A 163 -7.47 -19.90 -7.66
CA PRO A 163 -8.84 -20.38 -7.53
C PRO A 163 -9.58 -20.43 -8.88
N SER A 164 -10.40 -21.46 -9.08
CA SER A 164 -11.14 -21.72 -10.33
C SER A 164 -12.09 -20.60 -10.75
N ASP A 165 -12.55 -19.78 -9.81
CA ASP A 165 -13.44 -18.64 -10.08
C ASP A 165 -12.69 -17.40 -10.61
N ILE A 166 -11.35 -17.41 -10.56
CA ILE A 166 -10.52 -16.33 -11.13
C ILE A 166 -10.20 -16.67 -12.60
N LEU A 167 -11.17 -16.44 -13.47
CA LEU A 167 -11.11 -16.84 -14.87
C LEU A 167 -10.23 -15.92 -15.74
N PHE A 168 -9.52 -16.51 -16.69
CA PHE A 168 -8.77 -15.80 -17.74
C PHE A 168 -9.66 -15.25 -18.85
N GLU A 169 -10.88 -15.74 -19.00
CA GLU A 169 -11.88 -15.29 -19.96
C GLU A 169 -13.25 -15.30 -19.27
N ALA A 170 -14.13 -14.38 -19.65
CA ALA A 170 -15.48 -14.34 -19.08
C ALA A 170 -16.35 -15.45 -19.70
N LYS A 171 -17.29 -16.01 -18.93
CA LYS A 171 -18.17 -17.10 -19.38
C LYS A 171 -19.58 -16.97 -18.82
N GLU A 172 -20.56 -17.53 -19.51
CA GLU A 172 -21.87 -17.76 -18.94
C GLU A 172 -21.80 -18.89 -17.90
N GLY A 173 -22.53 -18.73 -16.80
CA GLY A 173 -22.69 -19.73 -15.76
C GLY A 173 -24.17 -19.88 -15.34
N PRO A 174 -24.50 -20.88 -14.50
CA PRO A 174 -25.87 -21.17 -14.11
C PRO A 174 -26.61 -19.98 -13.48
N ASN A 175 -25.87 -19.09 -12.81
CA ASN A 175 -26.39 -17.91 -12.10
C ASN A 175 -26.09 -16.60 -12.86
N GLY A 176 -25.91 -16.67 -14.18
CA GLY A 176 -25.58 -15.53 -15.04
C GLY A 176 -24.09 -15.40 -15.37
N TYR A 177 -23.69 -14.22 -15.84
CA TYR A 177 -22.37 -13.96 -16.42
C TYR A 177 -21.26 -13.92 -15.35
N ILE A 178 -20.22 -14.72 -15.55
CA ILE A 178 -19.02 -14.77 -14.70
C ILE A 178 -17.91 -13.96 -15.37
N PHE A 179 -17.56 -12.82 -14.77
CA PHE A 179 -16.58 -11.89 -15.31
C PHE A 179 -15.15 -12.45 -15.32
N GLN A 180 -14.38 -12.04 -16.33
CA GLN A 180 -12.93 -12.22 -16.37
C GLN A 180 -12.28 -11.57 -15.15
N ARG A 181 -11.36 -12.30 -14.51
CA ARG A 181 -10.61 -11.86 -13.33
C ARG A 181 -9.11 -12.07 -13.43
N ALA A 182 -8.60 -12.67 -14.51
CA ALA A 182 -7.19 -12.86 -14.78
C ALA A 182 -6.80 -12.42 -16.19
N TRP A 183 -5.60 -11.87 -16.31
CA TRP A 183 -4.98 -11.46 -17.56
C TRP A 183 -3.53 -11.96 -17.62
N ASP A 184 -3.18 -12.63 -18.71
CA ASP A 184 -1.82 -13.10 -18.97
C ASP A 184 -1.17 -12.24 -20.06
N GLY A 185 0.17 -12.18 -20.08
CA GLY A 185 0.91 -11.52 -21.16
C GLY A 185 0.83 -9.99 -21.25
N ILE A 186 0.04 -9.30 -20.42
CA ILE A 186 0.05 -7.82 -20.32
C ILE A 186 1.44 -7.30 -19.90
N LEU A 187 2.09 -8.02 -18.98
CA LEU A 187 3.47 -7.79 -18.58
C LEU A 187 4.26 -9.08 -18.81
N ARG A 188 5.55 -8.95 -19.15
CA ARG A 188 6.43 -10.12 -19.27
C ARG A 188 6.45 -10.88 -17.94
N ASP A 189 6.28 -12.19 -18.03
CA ASP A 189 6.41 -13.14 -16.92
C ASP A 189 5.48 -12.91 -15.71
N ARG A 190 4.37 -12.18 -15.90
CA ARG A 190 3.46 -11.82 -14.80
C ARG A 190 1.98 -11.87 -15.21
N THR A 191 1.23 -12.74 -14.54
CA THR A 191 -0.23 -12.76 -14.61
C THR A 191 -0.79 -11.73 -13.63
N LEU A 192 -1.73 -10.89 -14.08
CA LEU A 192 -2.43 -9.90 -13.25
C LEU A 192 -3.85 -10.37 -12.96
N ILE A 193 -4.36 -10.16 -11.73
CA ILE A 193 -5.70 -10.63 -11.34
C ILE A 193 -6.51 -9.62 -10.51
N TYR A 194 -7.81 -9.85 -10.43
CA TYR A 194 -8.70 -9.36 -9.38
C TYR A 194 -9.15 -10.53 -8.51
N CYS A 195 -8.54 -10.69 -7.34
CA CYS A 195 -8.90 -11.79 -6.43
C CYS A 195 -10.33 -11.67 -5.88
N MET A 196 -10.85 -12.79 -5.36
CA MET A 196 -12.24 -12.89 -4.90
C MET A 196 -12.60 -11.97 -3.72
N LYS A 197 -11.61 -11.34 -3.07
CA LYS A 197 -11.81 -10.28 -2.06
C LYS A 197 -12.34 -8.96 -2.64
N HIS A 198 -12.39 -8.85 -3.97
CA HIS A 198 -12.91 -7.67 -4.67
C HIS A 198 -14.13 -8.05 -5.51
N GLU A 199 -15.28 -7.48 -5.15
CA GLU A 199 -16.50 -7.54 -5.94
C GLU A 199 -16.32 -6.76 -7.26
N ILE A 200 -16.82 -7.33 -8.35
CA ILE A 200 -16.88 -6.68 -9.66
C ILE A 200 -18.24 -6.00 -9.80
N VAL A 201 -18.22 -4.69 -10.08
CA VAL A 201 -19.43 -3.91 -10.35
C VAL A 201 -19.99 -4.38 -11.69
N LYS A 202 -21.16 -5.01 -11.67
CA LYS A 202 -21.70 -5.78 -12.82
C LYS A 202 -21.90 -4.90 -14.06
N GLU A 203 -22.29 -3.65 -13.83
CA GLU A 203 -22.57 -2.64 -14.86
C GLU A 203 -21.29 -2.13 -15.55
N LEU A 204 -20.14 -2.23 -14.88
CA LEU A 204 -18.87 -1.69 -15.35
C LEU A 204 -17.84 -2.76 -15.75
N GLY A 205 -18.07 -4.02 -15.37
CA GLY A 205 -17.13 -5.13 -15.61
C GLY A 205 -15.79 -5.01 -14.88
N ILE A 206 -15.65 -4.04 -13.96
CA ILE A 206 -14.44 -3.76 -13.18
C ILE A 206 -14.74 -3.77 -11.68
N PRO A 207 -13.77 -4.14 -10.84
CA PRO A 207 -13.92 -4.06 -9.39
C PRO A 207 -14.00 -2.62 -8.88
N ARG A 208 -14.65 -2.43 -7.73
CA ARG A 208 -14.53 -1.19 -6.95
C ARG A 208 -13.05 -0.98 -6.62
N ARG A 209 -12.46 0.07 -7.19
CA ARG A 209 -11.02 0.37 -7.09
C ARG A 209 -10.70 0.82 -5.65
N LYS A 210 -9.57 0.36 -5.11
CA LYS A 210 -9.04 0.88 -3.84
C LYS A 210 -8.46 2.27 -4.09
N LEU A 211 -9.09 3.29 -3.51
CA LEU A 211 -8.71 4.69 -3.65
C LEU A 211 -7.26 4.92 -3.20
N ILE A 212 -6.43 5.57 -4.02
CA ILE A 212 -5.20 6.18 -3.49
C ILE A 212 -5.61 7.42 -2.71
N ILE A 213 -5.32 7.41 -1.41
CA ILE A 213 -5.50 8.58 -0.56
C ILE A 213 -4.19 9.37 -0.63
N PHE A 214 -4.25 10.56 -1.23
CA PHE A 214 -3.13 11.51 -1.18
C PHE A 214 -3.14 12.27 0.16
N PRO A 215 -1.98 12.70 0.66
CA PRO A 215 -1.91 13.52 1.87
C PRO A 215 -2.46 14.89 1.54
N ASP A 216 -3.53 15.29 2.22
CA ASP A 216 -4.21 16.54 1.97
C ASP A 216 -3.38 17.69 2.56
N ALA A 217 -2.59 18.34 1.72
CA ALA A 217 -1.77 19.48 2.11
C ALA A 217 -2.67 20.68 2.42
N LYS A 218 -3.12 20.75 3.69
CA LYS A 218 -4.00 21.75 4.32
C LYS A 218 -5.52 21.50 4.27
N ARG A 219 -6.01 20.32 4.64
CA ARG A 219 -7.33 20.21 5.33
C ARG A 219 -7.15 19.58 6.71
N LYS A 220 -7.54 20.31 7.77
CA LYS A 220 -7.62 19.75 9.14
C LYS A 220 -8.85 18.85 9.20
N PHE A 221 -8.69 17.56 8.93
CA PHE A 221 -9.76 16.59 9.16
C PHE A 221 -9.95 16.42 10.68
N VAL A 222 -10.99 17.07 11.21
CA VAL A 222 -11.58 16.66 12.49
C VAL A 222 -12.39 15.40 12.19
N PRO A 223 -12.10 14.25 12.82
CA PRO A 223 -12.92 13.06 12.62
C PRO A 223 -14.34 13.31 13.13
N LYS A 224 -15.34 13.29 12.24
CA LYS A 224 -16.73 13.13 12.69
C LYS A 224 -16.89 11.68 13.13
N CYS A 225 -16.99 11.49 14.44
CA CYS A 225 -17.46 10.23 15.03
C CYS A 225 -18.90 9.96 14.54
N PRO A 226 -19.32 8.69 14.35
CA PRO A 226 -20.70 8.40 13.99
C PRO A 226 -21.69 8.96 15.02
N GLU A 227 -22.74 9.64 14.56
CA GLU A 227 -23.81 10.15 15.40
C GLU A 227 -24.54 8.99 16.11
N SER A 228 -24.44 8.97 17.43
CA SER A 228 -25.36 8.21 18.28
C SER A 228 -26.54 9.12 18.61
N ALA A 229 -27.70 8.79 18.04
CA ALA A 229 -28.98 9.42 18.38
C ALA A 229 -29.56 8.80 19.67
N PRO A 230 -30.63 9.38 20.25
CA PRO A 230 -30.73 10.74 20.75
C PRO A 230 -30.93 10.76 22.30
N LYS A 231 -30.88 11.94 22.93
CA LYS A 231 -31.08 12.10 24.38
C LYS A 231 -32.54 12.42 24.75
N GLU A 232 -33.04 11.79 25.81
CA GLU A 232 -33.99 12.34 26.79
C GLU A 232 -33.18 12.48 28.10
N GLN A 233 -33.06 13.65 28.76
CA GLN A 233 -34.04 14.30 29.66
C GLN A 233 -34.52 13.35 30.75
N ASP A 234 -34.42 13.61 32.06
CA ASP A 234 -33.76 14.68 32.85
C ASP A 234 -33.54 14.12 34.28
N ILE A 235 -32.78 14.81 35.14
CA ILE A 235 -33.00 15.00 36.60
C ILE A 235 -31.72 15.53 37.28
N LEU A 236 -31.87 16.61 38.04
CA LEU A 236 -30.88 17.25 38.91
C LEU A 236 -30.94 16.66 40.33
N VAL A 237 -29.79 16.51 41.00
CA VAL A 237 -29.60 16.86 42.44
C VAL A 237 -28.14 17.34 42.63
N GLU A 238 -27.96 18.31 43.53
CA GLU A 238 -26.68 18.81 44.10
C GLU A 238 -26.03 17.71 45.01
N GLU A 239 -24.92 17.83 45.73
CA GLU A 239 -23.85 18.81 46.07
C GLU A 239 -22.66 17.92 46.56
N GLU A 240 -21.36 18.22 46.46
CA GLU A 240 -20.48 19.00 47.37
C GLU A 240 -19.04 18.47 47.05
N LEU A 241 -18.04 19.29 46.72
CA LEU A 241 -16.97 19.84 47.58
C LEU A 241 -15.76 18.94 47.92
N LEU A 242 -14.55 19.50 47.68
CA LEU A 242 -13.22 19.20 48.28
C LEU A 242 -12.57 17.83 47.90
N ASP A 243 -11.25 17.67 47.77
CA ASP A 243 -10.10 18.59 47.81
C ASP A 243 -8.92 18.02 46.98
N HIS A 244 -7.97 18.87 46.57
CA HIS A 244 -6.63 18.43 46.13
C HIS A 244 -5.63 18.60 47.29
N PRO A 245 -4.53 17.82 47.37
CA PRO A 245 -3.31 18.36 46.77
C PRO A 245 -2.34 17.35 46.15
N SER A 246 -1.52 17.86 45.22
CA SER A 246 -0.39 17.21 44.57
C SER A 246 0.77 16.91 45.53
N PHE A 247 1.53 15.84 45.28
CA PHE A 247 2.92 15.70 45.76
C PHE A 247 3.84 14.98 44.75
N GLU A 248 4.81 15.74 44.24
CA GLU A 248 6.16 15.35 43.80
C GLU A 248 7.13 16.35 44.49
N PRO A 249 8.48 16.21 44.47
CA PRO A 249 9.33 15.24 43.74
C PRO A 249 10.42 14.59 44.64
N SER A 250 11.29 13.75 44.05
CA SER A 250 12.73 13.70 44.42
C SER A 250 13.61 12.90 43.44
N GLN A 251 14.87 13.32 43.29
CA GLN A 251 15.86 12.82 42.33
C GLN A 251 16.93 11.94 43.00
N THR A 252 17.55 10.99 42.27
CA THR A 252 19.00 10.66 42.41
C THR A 252 19.55 9.81 41.24
N GLN A 253 20.87 9.87 41.01
CA GLN A 253 21.65 9.22 39.92
C GLN A 253 23.16 9.20 40.29
N PRO A 254 24.10 8.67 39.46
CA PRO A 254 24.33 7.32 38.91
C PRO A 254 25.38 6.58 39.83
N PRO A 255 26.60 6.08 39.47
CA PRO A 255 27.23 5.40 38.30
C PRO A 255 27.86 4.01 38.72
N PRO A 256 28.98 3.43 38.17
CA PRO A 256 29.68 3.60 36.88
C PRO A 256 30.04 2.29 36.08
N ALA A 257 30.42 2.47 34.80
CA ALA A 257 31.50 1.78 34.01
C ALA A 257 31.51 0.23 33.80
N THR A 258 32.08 -0.39 32.75
CA THR A 258 32.52 -0.02 31.37
C THR A 258 32.97 -1.33 30.66
N VAL A 259 32.58 -1.60 29.41
CA VAL A 259 33.41 -2.35 28.42
C VAL A 259 33.11 -1.84 27.00
N GLN A 260 34.16 -1.61 26.22
CA GLN A 260 34.09 -1.19 24.81
C GLN A 260 33.94 -2.39 23.88
N ASN A 261 33.28 -2.22 22.72
CA ASN A 261 33.77 -2.90 21.52
C ASN A 261 33.51 -2.08 20.24
N GLN A 262 34.48 -2.07 19.34
CA GLN A 262 34.48 -1.27 18.12
C GLN A 262 33.93 -2.09 16.96
N PHE A 263 32.94 -1.58 16.22
CA PHE A 263 32.71 -1.99 14.84
C PHE A 263 32.37 -0.77 13.97
N SER A 264 33.11 -0.65 12.87
CA SER A 264 33.15 0.53 12.01
C SER A 264 31.83 0.78 11.28
N ARG A 265 31.40 2.05 11.26
CA ARG A 265 30.26 2.51 10.45
C ARG A 265 30.65 2.57 8.96
N PRO A 266 29.89 1.97 8.04
CA PRO A 266 29.92 2.37 6.63
C PRO A 266 29.14 3.67 6.44
N ASN A 267 29.65 4.57 5.60
CA ASN A 267 28.96 5.82 5.26
C ASN A 267 27.67 5.54 4.45
N PRO A 268 26.57 6.31 4.66
CA PRO A 268 25.28 6.05 4.01
C PRO A 268 25.12 6.68 2.61
N MET A 269 26.21 7.09 1.97
CA MET A 269 26.24 7.63 0.61
C MET A 269 27.18 6.77 -0.23
N ASP A 270 26.61 6.10 -1.24
CA ASP A 270 27.20 5.36 -2.38
C ASP A 270 26.68 3.93 -2.52
N SER A 271 25.49 3.80 -3.12
CA SER A 271 24.97 2.57 -3.75
C SER A 271 23.75 2.87 -4.65
N PHE A 272 23.91 3.79 -5.61
CA PHE A 272 22.95 3.89 -6.70
C PHE A 272 23.20 2.76 -7.70
N ALA A 273 22.28 1.79 -7.75
CA ALA A 273 22.33 0.72 -8.73
C ALA A 273 22.17 1.29 -10.16
N PRO A 274 22.94 0.79 -11.15
CA PRO A 274 22.82 1.22 -12.55
C PRO A 274 21.40 1.09 -13.10
N SER A 275 21.00 2.01 -13.97
CA SER A 275 19.62 2.15 -14.45
C SER A 275 19.07 0.95 -15.24
N TYR A 276 19.92 0.05 -15.73
CA TYR A 276 19.50 -1.19 -16.38
C TYR A 276 19.04 -2.29 -15.42
N LEU A 277 19.31 -2.18 -14.11
CA LEU A 277 18.85 -3.13 -13.09
C LEU A 277 17.42 -2.87 -12.61
N TYR A 278 16.79 -1.76 -13.03
CA TYR A 278 15.38 -1.49 -12.80
C TYR A 278 14.50 -2.36 -13.71
N THR A 279 14.27 -3.61 -13.32
CA THR A 279 13.10 -4.38 -13.79
C THR A 279 11.86 -3.52 -13.57
N ARG A 280 11.01 -3.36 -14.60
CA ARG A 280 9.80 -2.51 -14.55
C ARG A 280 9.07 -2.74 -13.22
N PRO A 281 8.85 -1.68 -12.41
CA PRO A 281 8.24 -1.84 -11.09
C PRO A 281 6.84 -2.43 -11.20
N TYR A 282 6.39 -3.05 -10.10
CA TYR A 282 5.01 -3.51 -9.95
C TYR A 282 4.03 -2.42 -10.39
N PRO A 283 2.98 -2.75 -11.17
CA PRO A 283 1.94 -1.78 -11.48
C PRO A 283 1.15 -1.46 -10.19
N GLY A 284 1.54 -0.39 -9.53
CA GLY A 284 0.74 0.20 -8.46
C GLY A 284 -0.62 0.65 -9.02
N SER A 285 -1.66 0.52 -8.20
CA SER A 285 -3.00 1.02 -8.50
C SER A 285 -2.95 2.48 -9.00
N CYS A 286 -3.76 2.82 -10.00
CA CYS A 286 -4.07 4.20 -10.34
C CYS A 286 -5.00 4.82 -9.27
N GLY A 287 -4.89 6.13 -9.02
CA GLY A 287 -5.56 6.81 -7.92
C GLY A 287 -6.53 7.89 -8.35
N TRP A 288 -7.60 8.07 -7.58
CA TRP A 288 -8.57 9.16 -7.68
C TRP A 288 -8.17 10.34 -6.77
N ILE A 289 -8.65 11.51 -7.15
CA ILE A 289 -8.77 12.71 -6.32
C ILE A 289 -10.26 13.03 -6.36
N ASP A 290 -10.89 13.15 -5.21
CA ASP A 290 -12.25 13.70 -5.10
C ASP A 290 -12.13 15.20 -4.79
N ASP A 291 -13.01 16.02 -5.37
CA ASP A 291 -13.16 17.46 -5.08
C ASP A 291 -14.09 17.71 -3.87
#